data_AF-A0A6I7LWI2-F1
#
_entry.id   AF-A0A6I7LWI2-F1
#
_cell.length_a   1.000
_cell.length_b   1.000
_cell.length_c   1.000
_cell.angle_alpha   90.00
_cell.angle_beta   90.00
_cell.angle_gamma   90.00
#
_symmetry.space_group_name_H-M   'P 1'
#
loop_
_entity.id
_entity.type
_entity.pdbx_description
1 polymer ?
#
loop_
_entity_poly.entity_id
_entity_poly.type
_entity_poly.pdbx_seq_one_letter_code
_entity_poly.pdbx_strand_id
1 'polypeptide(L)'
;MGVDIEKESAVNNRELYMRFKIYIHALGIWFIFLIFAIFNGIIRNIFLEPILGGYPAHLISVGALAGFVLIVTYIFIKHSRLRIPAVDLYLIGLLWALITALFEFGFGHYVMGNSWDSLIADYDIARGRLWVLILLCELLAPAVFSMTIKKHSHQKRNSLEPKEPQPPIHTPRHDI
;
A
#
# COMPACT_ATOMS: atom_id res chain seq x y z
N MET A 1 -12.23 -35.23 20.48
CA MET A 1 -10.87 -34.90 20.96
C MET A 1 -9.81 -35.06 19.87
N GLY A 2 -9.55 -36.25 19.28
CA GLY A 2 -8.56 -36.39 18.19
C GLY A 2 -8.93 -35.70 16.86
N VAL A 3 -10.20 -35.76 16.46
CA VAL A 3 -10.72 -35.14 15.22
C VAL A 3 -10.71 -33.60 15.30
N ASP A 4 -10.85 -33.04 16.50
CA ASP A 4 -10.88 -31.58 16.70
C ASP A 4 -9.47 -30.98 16.56
N ILE A 5 -8.45 -31.68 17.08
CA ILE A 5 -7.04 -31.30 16.95
C ILE A 5 -6.57 -31.34 15.49
N GLU A 6 -6.97 -32.37 14.73
CA GLU A 6 -6.60 -32.49 13.32
C GLU A 6 -7.21 -31.36 12.47
N LYS A 7 -8.49 -31.03 12.71
CA LYS A 7 -9.16 -29.90 12.03
C LYS A 7 -8.52 -28.57 12.37
N GLU A 8 -8.20 -28.33 13.63
CA GLU A 8 -7.52 -27.12 14.09
C GLU A 8 -6.13 -26.97 13.44
N SER A 9 -5.35 -28.06 13.41
CA SER A 9 -4.04 -28.05 12.74
C SER A 9 -4.13 -27.77 11.23
N ALA A 10 -5.14 -28.33 10.54
CA ALA A 10 -5.35 -28.12 9.11
C ALA A 10 -5.83 -26.69 8.78
N VAL A 11 -6.54 -26.03 9.70
CA VAL A 11 -6.91 -24.61 9.57
C VAL A 11 -5.68 -23.73 9.77
N ASN A 12 -4.89 -23.97 10.82
CA ASN A 12 -3.68 -23.21 11.13
C ASN A 12 -2.64 -23.31 9.98
N ASN A 13 -2.45 -24.51 9.42
CA ASN A 13 -1.55 -24.72 8.29
C ASN A 13 -2.01 -23.95 7.03
N ARG A 14 -3.32 -23.93 6.77
CA ARG A 14 -3.88 -23.15 5.65
C ARG A 14 -3.72 -21.66 5.86
N GLU A 15 -3.98 -21.15 7.06
CA GLU A 15 -3.78 -19.74 7.38
C GLU A 15 -2.31 -19.35 7.20
N LEU A 16 -1.39 -20.13 7.76
CA LEU A 16 0.05 -19.89 7.63
C LEU A 16 0.51 -19.90 6.17
N TYR A 17 0.06 -20.87 5.37
CA TYR A 17 0.38 -20.94 3.94
C TYR A 17 -0.13 -19.71 3.17
N MET A 18 -1.35 -19.25 3.47
CA MET A 18 -1.93 -18.08 2.82
C MET A 18 -1.21 -16.79 3.23
N ARG A 19 -0.85 -16.66 4.52
CA ARG A 19 -0.03 -15.56 5.03
C ARG A 19 1.34 -15.55 4.37
N PHE A 20 2.03 -16.69 4.34
CA PHE A 20 3.32 -16.81 3.66
C PHE A 20 3.24 -16.39 2.18
N LYS A 21 2.22 -16.87 1.44
CA LYS A 21 2.03 -16.48 0.04
C LYS A 21 1.85 -14.99 -0.14
N ILE A 22 1.10 -14.31 0.73
CA ILE A 22 0.92 -12.87 0.54
C ILE A 22 2.21 -12.09 0.76
N TYR A 23 3.06 -12.49 1.71
CA TYR A 23 4.36 -11.86 1.89
C TYR A 23 5.29 -12.08 0.69
N ILE A 24 5.25 -13.25 0.05
CA ILE A 24 5.98 -13.49 -1.20
C ILE A 24 5.48 -12.58 -2.33
N HIS A 25 4.16 -12.42 -2.48
CA HIS A 25 3.61 -11.50 -3.48
C HIS A 25 3.99 -10.06 -3.17
N ALA A 26 3.91 -9.64 -1.91
CA ALA A 26 4.31 -8.30 -1.48
C ALA A 26 5.78 -8.04 -1.78
N LEU A 27 6.67 -9.00 -1.55
CA LEU A 27 8.08 -8.89 -1.91
C LEU A 27 8.26 -8.76 -3.44
N GLY A 28 7.50 -9.52 -4.23
CA GLY A 28 7.48 -9.37 -5.69
C GLY A 28 7.03 -7.99 -6.15
N ILE A 29 6.01 -7.40 -5.51
CA ILE A 29 5.58 -6.02 -5.77
C ILE A 29 6.68 -5.02 -5.42
N TRP A 30 7.41 -5.22 -4.33
CA TRP A 30 8.53 -4.35 -3.98
C TRP A 30 9.62 -4.34 -5.05
N PHE A 31 9.95 -5.49 -5.66
CA PHE A 31 10.87 -5.51 -6.79
C PHE A 31 10.38 -4.67 -7.98
N ILE A 32 9.06 -4.62 -8.21
CA ILE A 32 8.47 -3.75 -9.23
C ILE A 32 8.68 -2.27 -8.87
N PHE A 33 8.51 -1.89 -7.59
CA PHE A 33 8.82 -0.54 -7.11
C PHE A 33 10.29 -0.21 -7.31
N LEU A 34 11.18 -1.13 -6.95
CA LEU A 34 12.63 -0.96 -7.09
C LEU A 34 13.03 -0.70 -8.54
N ILE A 35 12.57 -1.54 -9.47
CA ILE A 35 12.87 -1.40 -10.90
C ILE A 35 12.38 -0.03 -11.41
N PHE A 36 11.14 0.33 -11.08
CA PHE A 36 10.59 1.62 -11.47
C PHE A 36 11.34 2.80 -10.85
N ALA A 37 11.74 2.71 -9.58
CA ALA A 37 12.50 3.75 -8.88
C ALA A 37 13.86 4.00 -9.54
N ILE A 38 14.56 2.94 -9.95
CA ILE A 38 15.83 3.04 -10.69
C ILE A 38 15.61 3.76 -12.02
N PHE A 39 14.64 3.32 -12.82
CA PHE A 39 14.33 3.98 -14.10
C PHE A 39 13.91 5.44 -13.92
N ASN A 40 13.09 5.72 -12.91
CA ASN A 40 12.64 7.06 -12.57
C ASN A 40 13.81 7.97 -12.18
N GLY A 41 14.79 7.47 -11.42
CA GLY A 41 16.02 8.19 -11.08
C GLY A 41 16.90 8.46 -12.29
N ILE A 42 17.06 7.46 -13.19
CA ILE A 42 17.80 7.61 -14.44
C ILE A 42 17.14 8.68 -15.33
N ILE A 43 15.82 8.60 -15.50
CA ILE A 43 15.05 9.55 -16.29
C ILE A 43 15.18 10.97 -15.71
N ARG A 44 15.10 11.11 -14.38
CA ARG A 44 15.32 12.38 -13.69
C ARG A 44 16.69 12.98 -14.03
N ASN A 45 17.76 12.24 -13.78
CA ASN A 45 19.13 12.77 -13.89
C ASN A 45 19.54 13.02 -15.35
N ILE A 46 19.15 12.15 -16.28
CA ILE A 46 19.60 12.24 -17.70
C ILE A 46 18.73 13.20 -18.51
N PHE A 47 17.42 13.24 -18.25
CA PHE A 47 16.48 13.98 -19.09
C PHE A 47 15.84 15.17 -18.37
N LEU A 48 15.28 14.99 -17.17
CA LEU A 48 14.54 16.09 -16.53
C LEU A 48 15.46 17.18 -15.98
N GLU A 49 16.55 16.81 -15.31
CA GLU A 49 17.48 17.78 -14.70
C GLU A 49 18.09 18.73 -15.73
N PRO A 50 18.56 18.27 -16.91
CA PRO A 50 19.07 19.17 -17.95
C PRO A 50 18.01 20.11 -18.55
N ILE A 51 16.74 19.70 -18.59
CA ILE A 51 15.66 20.47 -19.23
C ILE A 51 15.02 21.47 -18.25
N LEU A 52 14.81 21.05 -17.00
CA LEU A 52 13.97 21.74 -16.02
C LEU A 52 14.75 22.27 -14.80
N GLY A 53 16.02 21.88 -14.66
CA GLY A 53 16.83 22.14 -13.47
C GLY A 53 16.54 21.14 -12.33
N GLY A 54 17.38 21.18 -11.29
CA GLY A 54 17.41 20.16 -10.23
C GLY A 54 16.11 20.02 -9.43
N TYR A 55 15.57 21.12 -8.89
CA TYR A 55 14.42 21.04 -7.98
C TYR A 55 13.10 20.65 -8.69
N PRO A 56 12.72 21.26 -9.85
CA PRO A 56 11.53 20.83 -10.57
C PRO A 56 11.62 19.37 -11.06
N ALA A 57 12.79 18.95 -11.54
CA ALA A 57 13.03 17.55 -11.93
C ALA A 57 12.83 16.59 -10.74
N HIS A 58 13.32 16.96 -9.55
CA HIS A 58 13.11 16.19 -8.33
C HIS A 58 11.62 16.05 -7.98
N LEU A 59 10.86 17.15 -7.97
CA LEU A 59 9.43 17.10 -7.65
C LEU A 59 8.62 16.21 -8.61
N ILE A 60 8.87 16.32 -9.92
CA ILE A 60 8.19 15.50 -10.92
C ILE A 60 8.53 14.02 -10.72
N SER A 61 9.81 13.72 -10.49
CA SER A 61 10.30 12.35 -10.27
C SER A 61 9.73 11.73 -8.99
N VAL A 62 9.67 12.48 -7.89
CA VAL A 62 9.03 12.03 -6.63
C VAL A 62 7.53 11.81 -6.84
N GLY A 63 6.84 12.75 -7.51
CA GLY A 63 5.41 12.63 -7.81
C GLY A 63 5.09 11.40 -8.66
N ALA A 64 5.90 11.14 -9.69
CA ALA A 64 5.76 9.96 -10.55
C ALA A 64 5.96 8.66 -9.76
N LEU A 65 6.99 8.58 -8.92
CA LEU A 65 7.25 7.42 -8.08
C LEU A 65 6.13 7.19 -7.06
N ALA A 66 5.70 8.23 -6.35
CA ALA A 66 4.60 8.16 -5.39
C ALA A 66 3.31 7.69 -6.08
N GLY A 67 2.96 8.30 -7.22
CA GLY A 67 1.80 7.89 -8.01
C GLY A 67 1.86 6.43 -8.43
N PHE A 68 3.02 5.97 -8.90
CA PHE A 68 3.23 4.58 -9.28
C PHE A 68 3.05 3.61 -8.10
N VAL A 69 3.71 3.87 -6.96
CA VAL A 69 3.58 3.08 -5.73
C VAL A 69 2.11 2.98 -5.31
N LEU A 70 1.38 4.11 -5.31
CA LEU A 70 -0.02 4.15 -4.95
C LEU A 70 -0.90 3.33 -5.92
N ILE A 71 -0.71 3.49 -7.23
CA ILE A 71 -1.49 2.77 -8.25
C ILE A 71 -1.28 1.26 -8.13
N VAL A 72 -0.02 0.82 -8.07
CA VAL A 72 0.32 -0.60 -8.00
C VAL A 72 -0.16 -1.20 -6.68
N THR A 73 0.00 -0.48 -5.55
CA THR A 73 -0.54 -0.92 -4.25
C THR A 73 -2.06 -1.06 -4.31
N TYR A 74 -2.76 -0.09 -4.90
CA TYR A 74 -4.21 -0.17 -5.07
C TYR A 74 -4.62 -1.40 -5.91
N ILE A 75 -3.93 -1.65 -7.02
CA ILE A 75 -4.17 -2.84 -7.86
C ILE A 75 -3.92 -4.12 -7.06
N PHE A 76 -2.82 -4.19 -6.31
CA PHE A 76 -2.46 -5.32 -5.45
C PHE A 76 -3.55 -5.61 -4.42
N ILE A 77 -4.00 -4.60 -3.65
CA ILE A 77 -5.06 -4.76 -2.65
C ILE A 77 -6.41 -5.12 -3.30
N LYS A 78 -6.75 -4.50 -4.45
CA LYS A 78 -8.00 -4.78 -5.17
C LYS A 78 -8.06 -6.21 -5.71
N HIS A 79 -6.95 -6.74 -6.21
CA HIS A 79 -6.88 -8.10 -6.77
C HIS A 79 -6.60 -9.16 -5.71
N SER A 80 -6.20 -8.77 -4.51
CA SER A 80 -6.12 -9.64 -3.35
C SER A 80 -7.53 -10.12 -2.98
N ARG A 81 -7.97 -11.23 -3.57
CA ARG A 81 -9.26 -11.88 -3.31
C ARG A 81 -9.42 -12.41 -1.89
N LEU A 82 -8.37 -12.30 -1.08
CA LEU A 82 -8.29 -12.80 0.28
C LEU A 82 -8.63 -11.69 1.27
N ARG A 83 -9.38 -12.02 2.32
CA ARG A 83 -9.53 -11.13 3.47
C ARG A 83 -8.20 -11.08 4.21
N ILE A 84 -7.35 -10.14 3.82
CA ILE A 84 -6.09 -9.88 4.51
C ILE A 84 -6.42 -9.27 5.89
N PRO A 85 -5.92 -9.84 6.99
CA PRO A 85 -6.02 -9.23 8.30
C PRO A 85 -5.43 -7.81 8.31
N ALA A 86 -6.01 -6.91 9.10
CA ALA A 86 -5.51 -5.53 9.17
C ALA A 86 -4.03 -5.47 9.59
N VAL A 87 -3.64 -6.32 10.54
CA VAL A 87 -2.25 -6.43 11.02
C VAL A 87 -1.28 -6.76 9.87
N ASP A 88 -1.63 -7.71 9.01
CA ASP A 88 -0.75 -8.10 7.90
C ASP A 88 -0.60 -6.97 6.86
N LEU A 89 -1.59 -6.11 6.68
CA LEU A 89 -1.47 -4.93 5.81
C LEU A 89 -0.47 -3.90 6.34
N TYR A 90 -0.48 -3.65 7.65
CA TYR A 90 0.52 -2.80 8.29
C TYR A 90 1.91 -3.41 8.24
N LEU A 91 2.03 -4.73 8.43
CA LEU A 91 3.30 -5.44 8.32
C LEU A 91 3.85 -5.45 6.90
N ILE A 92 3.01 -5.56 5.87
CA ILE A 92 3.42 -5.43 4.46
C ILE A 92 3.96 -4.03 4.18
N GLY A 93 3.25 -2.98 4.62
CA GLY A 93 3.73 -1.60 4.46
C GLY A 93 5.05 -1.35 5.20
N LEU A 94 5.16 -1.87 6.43
CA LEU A 94 6.40 -1.79 7.21
C LEU A 94 7.55 -2.53 6.53
N LEU A 95 7.28 -3.74 6.01
CA LEU A 95 8.24 -4.52 5.26
C LEU A 95 8.79 -3.70 4.09
N TRP A 96 7.92 -3.14 3.25
CA TRP A 96 8.31 -2.30 2.12
C TRP A 96 9.18 -1.11 2.55
N ALA A 97 8.70 -0.30 3.50
CA ALA A 97 9.46 0.86 3.95
C ALA A 97 10.84 0.48 4.52
N LEU A 98 10.94 -0.61 5.28
CA LEU A 98 12.22 -1.08 5.83
C LEU A 98 13.18 -1.57 4.74
N ILE A 99 12.72 -2.41 3.81
CA ILE A 99 13.60 -2.93 2.76
C ILE A 99 13.97 -1.83 1.75
N THR A 100 13.11 -0.84 1.51
CA THR A 100 13.43 0.36 0.71
C THR A 100 14.50 1.20 1.39
N ALA A 101 14.35 1.49 2.70
CA ALA A 101 15.39 2.21 3.45
C ALA A 101 16.71 1.42 3.47
N LEU A 102 16.68 0.12 3.77
CA LEU A 102 17.88 -0.72 3.74
C LEU A 102 18.55 -0.74 2.36
N PHE A 103 17.76 -0.82 1.29
CA PHE A 103 18.28 -0.73 -0.06
C PHE A 103 18.91 0.64 -0.33
N GLU A 104 18.24 1.74 0.02
CA GLU A 104 18.75 3.09 -0.17
C GLU A 104 20.08 3.31 0.56
N PHE A 105 20.15 2.99 1.85
CA PHE A 105 21.38 3.15 2.62
C PHE A 105 22.46 2.19 2.15
N GLY A 106 22.13 0.92 1.91
CA GLY A 106 23.09 -0.09 1.46
C GLY A 106 23.62 0.18 0.06
N PHE A 107 22.73 0.28 -0.92
CA PHE A 107 23.09 0.56 -2.31
C PHE A 107 23.65 1.98 -2.47
N GLY A 108 23.02 2.98 -1.86
CA GLY A 108 23.46 4.37 -1.92
C GLY A 108 24.86 4.56 -1.35
N HIS A 109 25.16 3.95 -0.21
CA HIS A 109 26.48 4.07 0.41
C HIS A 109 27.52 3.19 -0.28
N TYR A 110 27.26 1.88 -0.40
CA TYR A 110 28.28 0.92 -0.84
C TYR A 110 28.44 0.78 -2.36
N VAL A 111 27.41 1.13 -3.15
CA VAL A 111 27.45 1.01 -4.62
C VAL A 111 27.57 2.36 -5.30
N MET A 112 26.77 3.36 -4.87
CA MET A 112 26.83 4.71 -5.43
C MET A 112 27.88 5.60 -4.77
N GLY A 113 28.43 5.21 -3.62
CA GLY A 113 29.48 5.95 -2.91
C GLY A 113 29.00 7.20 -2.18
N ASN A 114 27.70 7.34 -1.93
CA ASN A 114 27.15 8.47 -1.18
C ASN A 114 27.57 8.41 0.29
N SER A 115 27.85 9.57 0.92
CA SER A 115 28.10 9.61 2.35
C SER A 115 26.82 9.37 3.17
N TRP A 116 26.98 8.89 4.40
CA TRP A 116 25.87 8.77 5.35
C TRP A 116 25.14 10.10 5.55
N ASP A 117 25.88 11.21 5.68
CA ASP A 117 25.30 12.54 5.83
C ASP A 117 24.45 12.94 4.61
N SER A 118 24.90 12.59 3.39
CA SER A 118 24.13 12.87 2.18
C SER A 118 22.81 12.10 2.16
N LEU A 119 22.84 10.82 2.53
CA LEU A 119 21.66 9.95 2.57
C LEU A 119 20.67 10.40 3.66
N ILE A 120 21.17 10.73 4.84
CA ILE A 120 20.34 11.27 5.93
C ILE A 120 19.72 12.62 5.52
N ALA A 121 20.46 13.44 4.78
CA ALA A 121 19.95 14.72 4.32
C ALA A 121 18.73 14.56 3.39
N ASP A 122 18.58 13.46 2.63
CA ASP A 122 17.39 13.18 1.81
C ASP A 122 16.09 13.04 2.62
N TYR A 123 16.19 12.92 3.95
CA TYR A 123 15.06 12.86 4.87
C TYR A 123 14.66 14.25 5.42
N ASP A 124 15.41 15.31 5.09
CA ASP A 124 15.12 16.67 5.53
C ASP A 124 14.04 17.33 4.65
N ILE A 125 12.79 17.19 5.09
CA ILE A 125 11.61 17.77 4.42
C ILE A 125 11.71 19.31 4.41
N ALA A 126 12.36 19.94 5.39
CA ALA A 126 12.50 21.40 5.44
C ALA A 126 13.40 21.92 4.32
N ARG A 127 14.27 21.07 3.76
CA ARG A 127 15.09 21.37 2.58
C ARG A 127 14.42 20.95 1.27
N GLY A 128 13.15 20.58 1.29
CA GLY A 128 12.39 20.17 0.12
C GLY A 128 12.70 18.76 -0.38
N ARG A 129 13.34 17.93 0.45
CA ARG A 129 13.67 16.54 0.08
C ARG A 129 12.52 15.65 0.52
N LEU A 130 11.85 15.07 -0.48
CA LEU A 130 10.55 14.42 -0.30
C LEU A 130 10.67 12.90 -0.22
N TRP A 131 11.86 12.37 0.08
CA TRP A 131 12.07 10.92 0.08
C TRP A 131 11.25 10.21 1.16
N VAL A 132 11.10 10.84 2.33
CA VAL A 132 10.21 10.37 3.41
C VAL A 132 8.79 10.15 2.93
N LEU A 133 8.31 10.94 1.96
CA LEU A 133 6.97 10.79 1.41
C LEU A 133 6.78 9.44 0.72
N ILE A 134 7.80 8.95 0.00
CA ILE A 134 7.76 7.65 -0.67
C ILE A 134 7.65 6.53 0.36
N LEU A 135 8.46 6.58 1.43
CA LEU A 135 8.40 5.61 2.52
C LEU A 135 7.04 5.64 3.24
N LEU A 136 6.46 6.83 3.44
CA LEU A 136 5.12 6.96 4.02
C LEU A 136 4.04 6.40 3.08
N CYS A 137 4.17 6.60 1.76
CA CYS A 137 3.29 5.98 0.78
C CYS A 137 3.37 4.46 0.86
N GLU A 138 4.56 3.88 0.87
CA GLU A 138 4.76 2.43 1.01
C GLU A 138 4.17 1.88 2.32
N LEU A 139 4.42 2.57 3.43
CA LEU A 139 3.96 2.17 4.76
C LEU A 139 2.43 2.19 4.89
N LEU A 140 1.78 3.26 4.40
CA LEU A 140 0.38 3.53 4.69
C LEU A 140 -0.58 3.04 3.59
N ALA A 141 -0.15 2.99 2.34
CA ALA A 141 -1.03 2.68 1.21
C ALA A 141 -1.79 1.36 1.34
N PRO A 142 -1.19 0.22 1.78
CA PRO A 142 -1.91 -1.05 1.92
C PRO A 142 -3.12 -0.94 2.87
N ALA A 143 -2.94 -0.27 4.01
CA ALA A 143 -3.99 -0.11 5.00
C ALA A 143 -5.09 0.84 4.50
N VAL A 144 -4.70 2.00 3.96
CA VAL A 144 -5.63 3.03 3.46
C VAL A 144 -6.50 2.50 2.32
N PHE A 145 -5.91 1.80 1.34
CA PHE A 145 -6.69 1.26 0.22
C PHE A 145 -7.61 0.12 0.65
N SER A 146 -7.20 -0.72 1.60
CA SER A 146 -8.07 -1.78 2.13
C SER A 146 -9.32 -1.21 2.81
N MET A 147 -9.18 -0.14 3.60
CA MET A 147 -10.32 0.56 4.22
C MET A 147 -11.27 1.14 3.16
N THR A 148 -10.70 1.75 2.11
CA THR A 148 -11.46 2.41 1.05
C THR A 148 -12.27 1.42 0.21
N ILE A 149 -11.69 0.26 -0.12
CA ILE A 149 -12.34 -0.79 -0.91
C ILE A 149 -13.46 -1.47 -0.10
N LYS A 150 -13.24 -1.73 1.20
CA LYS A 150 -14.28 -2.28 2.09
C LYS A 150 -15.50 -1.37 2.17
N LYS A 151 -15.31 -0.06 2.32
CA LYS A 151 -16.40 0.93 2.41
C LYS A 151 -17.31 0.90 1.18
N HIS A 152 -16.73 0.84 -0.03
CA HIS A 152 -17.51 0.76 -1.27
C HIS A 152 -18.31 -0.53 -1.40
N SER A 153 -17.79 -1.66 -0.91
CA SER A 153 -18.51 -2.94 -0.93
C SER A 153 -19.73 -2.95 0.00
N HIS A 154 -19.61 -2.35 1.18
CA HIS A 154 -20.73 -2.21 2.13
C HIS A 154 -21.79 -1.24 1.61
N GLN A 155 -21.39 -0.11 1.04
CA GLN A 155 -22.33 0.88 0.51
C GLN A 155 -23.14 0.33 -0.68
N LYS A 156 -22.49 -0.38 -1.61
CA LYS A 156 -23.17 -0.99 -2.76
C LYS A 156 -24.18 -2.07 -2.34
N ARG A 157 -23.86 -2.85 -1.32
CA ARG A 157 -24.78 -3.87 -0.77
C ARG A 157 -26.01 -3.21 -0.13
N ASN A 158 -25.83 -2.20 0.71
CA ASN A 158 -26.93 -1.50 1.38
C ASN A 158 -27.85 -0.76 0.39
N SER A 159 -27.33 -0.31 -0.77
CA SER A 159 -28.16 0.33 -1.81
C SER A 159 -29.01 -0.64 -2.63
N LEU A 160 -28.67 -1.93 -2.63
CA LEU A 160 -29.38 -2.99 -3.37
C LEU A 160 -30.37 -3.76 -2.48
N GLU A 161 -30.29 -3.57 -1.16
CA GLU A 161 -31.21 -4.19 -0.22
C GLU A 161 -32.58 -3.49 -0.33
N PRO A 162 -33.67 -4.23 -0.62
CA PRO A 162 -34.99 -3.64 -0.73
C PRO A 162 -35.31 -2.90 0.58
N LYS A 163 -35.67 -1.61 0.49
CA LYS A 163 -36.23 -0.91 1.66
C LYS A 163 -37.45 -1.68 2.12
N GLU A 164 -37.46 -2.07 3.39
CA GLU A 164 -38.60 -2.73 4.00
C GLU A 164 -39.85 -1.86 3.76
N PRO A 165 -40.94 -2.41 3.20
CA PRO A 165 -42.15 -1.64 2.96
C PRO A 165 -42.61 -1.05 4.28
N GLN A 166 -42.88 0.26 4.30
CA GLN A 166 -43.34 0.91 5.53
C GLN A 166 -44.57 0.17 6.06
N PRO A 167 -44.63 -0.11 7.37
CA PRO A 167 -45.78 -0.76 7.96
C PRO A 167 -47.03 0.03 7.59
N PRO A 168 -48.15 -0.64 7.27
CA PRO A 168 -49.38 0.04 6.90
C PRO A 168 -49.71 1.07 7.97
N ILE A 169 -49.92 2.32 7.54
CA ILE A 169 -50.34 3.40 8.43
C ILE A 169 -51.68 2.93 9.02
N HIS A 170 -51.67 2.53 10.29
CA HIS A 170 -52.89 2.34 11.05
C HIS A 170 -53.57 3.70 11.15
N THR A 171 -54.41 4.03 10.18
CA THR A 171 -55.38 5.10 10.35
C THR A 171 -56.30 4.65 11.49
N PRO A 172 -56.40 5.42 12.58
CA PRO A 172 -57.37 5.13 13.63
C PRO A 172 -58.74 5.05 12.96
N ARG A 173 -59.37 3.89 13.03
CA ARG A 173 -60.75 3.74 12.60
C ARG A 173 -61.58 4.58 13.58
N HIS A 174 -62.03 5.74 13.13
CA HIS A 174 -63.07 6.47 13.83
C HIS A 174 -64.38 5.71 13.61
N ASP A 175 -64.68 4.82 14.55
CA ASP A 175 -65.98 4.19 14.64
C ASP A 175 -66.99 5.30 15.03
N ILE A 176 -67.93 5.58 14.11
CA ILE A 176 -69.11 6.45 14.32
C ILE A 176 -70.31 5.53 14.53
#